data_AF-A0A101IT97-F1
#
_entry.id   AF-A0A101IT97-F1
#
_cell.length_a   1.000
_cell.length_b   1.000
_cell.length_c   1.000
_cell.angle_alpha   90.00
_cell.angle_beta   90.00
_cell.angle_gamma   90.00
#
_symmetry.space_group_name_H-M   'P 1'
#
loop_
_entity.id
_entity.type
_entity.pdbx_description
1 polymer ?
#
loop_
_entity_poly.entity_id
_entity_poly.type
_entity_poly.pdbx_seq_one_letter_code
_entity_poly.pdbx_strand_id
1 'polypeptide(L)'
;MPERFEAGTHNYPGLAALAAGVNTIASIGVATIAEKAERQTAFIIEELKQEPKITVYNDHPSLPIVSFNIQLTWGSSWPAPTGSLPAPGSTVRLFCDGLGACIGTCPEGAISVIEREA
;
A
#
# COMPACT_ATOMS: atom_id res chain seq x y z
N MET A 1 -5.24 -35.19 -1.60
CA MET A 1 -6.07 -34.56 -0.55
C MET A 1 -7.42 -35.28 -0.55
N PRO A 2 -8.05 -35.63 0.59
CA PRO A 2 -9.29 -36.40 0.53
C PRO A 2 -10.46 -35.52 0.08
N GLU A 3 -11.18 -35.96 -0.96
CA GLU A 3 -12.27 -35.24 -1.65
C GLU A 3 -13.41 -34.76 -0.72
N ARG A 4 -13.51 -35.36 0.48
CA ARG A 4 -14.49 -34.98 1.51
C ARG A 4 -14.39 -33.53 1.99
N PHE A 5 -13.27 -32.84 1.73
CA PHE A 5 -13.05 -31.45 2.13
C PHE A 5 -13.18 -30.44 0.98
N GLU A 6 -13.47 -30.90 -0.24
CA GLU A 6 -13.58 -30.07 -1.45
C GLU A 6 -14.97 -30.22 -2.06
N ALA A 7 -16.01 -30.11 -1.23
CA ALA A 7 -17.39 -30.25 -1.68
C ALA A 7 -17.87 -28.99 -2.44
N GLY A 8 -18.61 -29.21 -3.52
CA GLY A 8 -19.24 -28.15 -4.33
C GLY A 8 -18.54 -27.90 -5.67
N THR A 9 -18.94 -26.83 -6.35
CA THR A 9 -18.30 -26.43 -7.62
C THR A 9 -16.94 -25.82 -7.33
N HIS A 10 -15.89 -26.50 -7.78
CA HIS A 10 -14.52 -26.03 -7.61
C HIS A 10 -14.28 -24.73 -8.37
N ASN A 11 -13.52 -23.83 -7.75
CA ASN A 11 -12.99 -22.65 -8.43
C ASN A 11 -11.77 -23.05 -9.29
N TYR A 12 -12.01 -23.82 -10.35
CA TYR A 12 -10.95 -24.27 -11.27
C TYR A 12 -10.12 -23.12 -11.85
N PRO A 13 -10.71 -21.97 -12.27
CA PRO A 13 -9.91 -20.83 -12.70
C PRO A 13 -8.99 -20.29 -11.60
N GLY A 14 -9.48 -20.19 -10.37
CA GLY A 14 -8.68 -19.76 -9.22
C GLY A 14 -7.56 -20.73 -8.86
N LEU A 15 -7.81 -22.04 -8.92
CA LEU A 15 -6.80 -23.07 -8.69
C LEU A 15 -5.70 -23.03 -9.76
N ALA A 16 -6.08 -22.88 -11.03
CA ALA A 16 -5.13 -22.72 -12.13
C ALA A 16 -4.28 -21.46 -11.97
N ALA A 17 -4.90 -20.33 -11.59
CA ALA A 17 -4.20 -19.07 -11.32
C ALA A 17 -3.26 -19.20 -10.11
N LEU A 18 -3.69 -19.88 -9.04
CA LEU A 18 -2.86 -20.15 -7.87
C LEU A 18 -1.62 -20.99 -8.25
N ALA A 19 -1.80 -22.05 -9.04
CA ALA A 19 -0.69 -22.87 -9.52
C ALA A 19 0.31 -22.06 -10.35
N ALA A 20 -0.19 -21.23 -11.27
CA ALA A 20 0.65 -20.33 -12.07
C ALA A 20 1.40 -19.31 -11.20
N GLY A 21 0.73 -18.73 -10.18
CA GLY A 21 1.32 -17.80 -9.23
C GLY A 21 2.43 -18.44 -8.39
N VAL A 22 2.18 -19.64 -7.85
CA VAL A 22 3.20 -20.40 -7.09
C VAL A 22 4.41 -20.72 -7.95
N ASN A 23 4.20 -21.18 -9.19
CA ASN A 23 5.29 -21.46 -10.12
C ASN A 23 6.10 -20.21 -10.47
N THR A 24 5.45 -19.05 -10.57
CA THR A 24 6.12 -17.76 -10.82
C THR A 24 6.96 -17.33 -9.62
N ILE A 25 6.44 -17.44 -8.40
CA ILE A 25 7.20 -17.14 -7.19
C ILE A 25 8.39 -18.09 -7.06
N ALA A 26 8.20 -19.39 -7.35
CA ALA A 26 9.25 -20.38 -7.29
C ALA A 26 10.35 -20.14 -8.35
N SER A 27 10.00 -19.68 -9.56
CA SER A 27 10.97 -19.40 -10.62
C SER A 27 11.80 -18.14 -10.35
N ILE A 28 11.23 -17.11 -9.73
CA ILE A 28 11.94 -15.88 -9.34
C ILE A 28 12.78 -16.12 -8.07
N GLY A 29 12.25 -16.89 -7.12
CA GLY A 29 12.86 -17.18 -5.83
C GLY A 29 12.40 -16.22 -4.73
N VAL A 30 12.01 -16.80 -3.59
CA VAL A 30 11.50 -16.04 -2.42
C VAL A 30 12.55 -15.08 -1.86
N ALA A 31 13.82 -15.48 -1.83
CA ALA A 31 14.91 -14.62 -1.37
C ALA A 31 15.07 -13.36 -2.24
N THR A 32 15.05 -13.52 -3.57
CA THR A 32 15.11 -12.41 -4.54
C THR A 32 13.94 -11.44 -4.35
N ILE A 33 12.74 -11.98 -4.13
CA ILE A 33 11.53 -11.16 -3.89
C ILE A 33 11.66 -10.40 -2.57
N ALA A 34 12.12 -11.07 -1.51
CA ALA A 34 12.33 -10.47 -0.20
C ALA A 34 13.38 -9.34 -0.26
N GLU A 35 14.55 -9.59 -0.85
CA GLU A 35 15.61 -8.59 -0.99
C GLU A 35 15.12 -7.34 -1.73
N LYS A 36 14.39 -7.53 -2.84
CA LYS A 36 13.79 -6.40 -3.57
C LYS A 36 12.80 -5.63 -2.70
N ALA A 37 11.93 -6.33 -1.99
CA ALA A 37 10.90 -5.73 -1.14
C ALA A 37 11.52 -4.99 0.05
N GLU A 38 12.55 -5.54 0.69
CA GLU A 38 13.32 -4.92 1.77
C GLU A 38 14.01 -3.64 1.29
N ARG A 39 14.70 -3.69 0.13
CA ARG A 39 15.34 -2.53 -0.49
C ARG A 39 14.34 -1.40 -0.75
N GLN A 40 13.18 -1.72 -1.32
CA GLN A 40 12.13 -0.74 -1.59
C GLN A 40 11.51 -0.17 -0.31
N THR A 41 11.31 -1.02 0.70
CA THR A 41 10.75 -0.61 1.99
C THR A 41 11.69 0.35 2.70
N ALA A 42 13.00 0.06 2.73
CA ALA A 42 14.01 0.94 3.30
C ALA A 42 14.01 2.30 2.59
N PHE A 43 14.04 2.31 1.25
CA PHE A 43 14.01 3.54 0.45
C PHE A 43 12.77 4.39 0.75
N ILE A 44 11.58 3.78 0.78
CA ILE A 44 10.33 4.48 1.07
C ILE A 44 10.36 5.09 2.48
N ILE A 45 10.83 4.34 3.49
CA ILE A 45 10.91 4.86 4.87
C ILE A 45 11.88 6.04 4.97
N GLU A 46 13.05 5.95 4.32
CA GLU A 46 14.04 7.02 4.29
C GLU A 46 13.49 8.30 3.66
N GLU A 47 12.76 8.19 2.54
CA GLU A 47 12.14 9.34 1.87
C GLU A 47 10.97 9.92 2.66
N LEU A 48 10.06 9.07 3.18
CA LEU A 48 8.91 9.51 3.96
C LEU A 48 9.33 10.24 5.24
N LYS A 49 10.45 9.85 5.86
CA LYS A 49 11.00 10.52 7.04
C LYS A 49 11.53 11.92 6.78
N GLN A 50 11.84 12.28 5.53
CA GLN A 50 12.30 13.61 5.18
C GLN A 50 11.14 14.63 5.13
N GLU A 51 9.91 14.17 4.95
CA GLU A 51 8.74 15.05 4.91
C GLU A 51 8.20 15.33 6.33
N PRO A 52 8.28 16.58 6.82
CA PRO A 52 7.87 16.93 8.19
C PRO A 52 6.38 16.71 8.47
N LYS A 53 5.53 16.63 7.44
CA LYS A 53 4.11 16.34 7.60
C LYS A 53 3.80 14.84 7.68
N ILE A 54 4.78 13.97 7.52
CA ILE A 54 4.58 12.52 7.56
C ILE A 54 5.12 11.95 8.88
N THR A 55 4.34 11.07 9.50
CA THR A 55 4.74 10.33 10.70
C THR A 55 4.75 8.84 10.38
N VAL A 56 5.94 8.25 10.29
CA VAL A 56 6.14 6.80 10.12
C VAL A 56 6.08 6.11 11.48
N TYR A 57 5.39 4.97 11.57
CA TYR A 57 5.18 4.23 12.82
C TYR A 57 6.13 3.05 13.00
N ASN A 58 6.70 2.53 11.91
CA ASN A 58 7.52 1.33 11.91
C ASN A 58 8.80 1.54 11.09
N ASP A 59 9.85 1.98 11.77
CA ASP A 59 11.12 2.37 11.16
C ASP A 59 11.93 1.19 10.58
N HIS A 60 11.79 0.00 11.17
CA HIS A 60 12.50 -1.20 10.76
C HIS A 60 11.54 -2.40 10.73
N PRO A 61 10.64 -2.48 9.75
CA PRO A 61 9.67 -3.54 9.70
C PRO A 61 10.29 -4.86 9.22
N SER A 62 9.83 -5.97 9.79
CA SER A 62 10.22 -7.34 9.42
C SER A 62 9.51 -7.84 8.15
N LEU A 63 8.52 -7.09 7.67
CA LEU A 63 7.77 -7.33 6.44
C LEU A 63 7.71 -6.03 5.65
N PRO A 64 7.55 -6.08 4.32
CA PRO A 64 7.50 -4.88 3.46
C PRO A 64 6.16 -4.14 3.57
N ILE A 65 5.79 -3.74 4.78
CA ILE A 65 4.58 -3.00 5.11
C ILE A 65 5.05 -1.73 5.83
N VAL A 66 4.72 -0.56 5.29
CA VAL A 66 5.05 0.75 5.91
C VAL A 66 3.76 1.39 6.39
N SER A 67 3.68 1.66 7.69
CA SER A 67 2.55 2.33 8.34
C SER A 67 2.94 3.78 8.61
N PHE A 68 2.19 4.73 8.07
CA PHE A 68 2.44 6.15 8.29
C PHE A 68 1.13 6.95 8.29
N ASN A 69 1.17 8.15 8.85
CA ASN A 69 0.11 9.15 8.75
C ASN A 69 0.62 10.41 8.06
N ILE A 70 -0.29 11.11 7.37
CA ILE A 70 -0.04 12.41 6.74
C ILE A 70 -0.80 13.47 7.52
N GLN A 71 -0.11 14.51 7.96
CA GLN A 71 -0.71 15.69 8.56
C GLN A 71 -1.14 16.66 7.47
N LEU A 72 -2.45 16.72 7.22
CA LEU A 72 -3.05 17.65 6.27
C LEU A 72 -3.53 18.91 6.99
N THR A 73 -3.26 20.07 6.40
CA THR A 73 -3.85 21.35 6.77
C THR A 73 -5.01 21.66 5.82
N TRP A 74 -6.20 21.91 6.36
CA TRP A 74 -7.39 22.22 5.59
C TRP A 74 -7.31 23.62 4.91
N GLY A 75 -7.57 23.70 3.60
CA GLY A 75 -7.53 24.92 2.76
C GLY A 75 -6.24 25.01 1.93
N SER A 76 -6.24 24.76 0.61
CA SER A 76 -6.52 25.82 -0.39
C SER A 76 -7.02 25.32 -1.76
N SER A 77 -7.26 24.02 -1.96
CA SER A 77 -7.71 23.48 -3.27
C SER A 77 -8.55 22.20 -3.23
N TRP A 78 -8.92 21.70 -2.05
CA TRP A 78 -9.64 20.42 -1.92
C TRP A 78 -11.16 20.63 -1.81
N PRO A 79 -12.01 19.94 -2.61
CA PRO A 79 -13.45 19.96 -2.40
C PRO A 79 -13.77 19.29 -1.05
N ALA A 80 -14.58 19.97 -0.23
CA ALA A 80 -15.12 19.42 1.00
C ALA A 80 -15.72 18.03 0.76
N PRO A 81 -15.29 16.96 1.46
CA PRO A 81 -16.06 15.73 1.44
C PRO A 81 -17.47 16.05 1.94
N THR A 82 -18.49 15.49 1.31
CA THR A 82 -19.90 15.69 1.67
C THR A 82 -20.17 15.11 3.05
N GLY A 83 -19.87 15.86 4.09
CA GLY A 83 -19.95 15.50 5.51
C GLY A 83 -19.61 16.71 6.39
N SER A 84 -19.80 16.58 7.70
CA SER A 84 -19.46 17.62 8.67
C SER A 84 -17.97 17.97 8.57
N LEU A 85 -17.66 19.12 7.99
CA LEU A 85 -16.31 19.64 7.85
C LEU A 85 -15.65 19.75 9.24
N PRO A 86 -14.43 19.25 9.42
CA PRO A 86 -13.67 19.59 10.61
C PRO A 86 -13.22 21.06 10.47
N ALA A 87 -13.16 21.78 11.59
CA ALA A 87 -12.92 23.23 11.59
C ALA A 87 -11.64 23.63 10.81
N PRO A 88 -11.54 24.85 10.25
CA PRO A 88 -10.29 25.33 9.65
C PRO A 88 -9.11 25.14 10.60
N GLY A 89 -8.02 24.52 10.13
CA GLY A 89 -6.86 24.16 10.96
C GLY A 89 -6.95 22.80 11.67
N SER A 90 -7.99 22.01 11.42
CA SER A 90 -8.11 20.64 11.95
C SER A 90 -7.26 19.62 11.19
N THR A 91 -6.67 18.67 11.92
CA THR A 91 -5.93 17.55 11.35
C THR A 91 -6.89 16.50 10.79
N VAL A 92 -6.93 16.35 9.47
CA VAL A 92 -7.67 15.27 8.81
C VAL A 92 -6.78 14.03 8.78
N ARG A 93 -7.26 12.93 9.38
CA ARG A 93 -6.63 11.60 9.23
C ARG A 93 -7.36 10.83 8.13
N LEU A 94 -6.73 10.75 6.97
CA LEU A 94 -7.17 9.85 5.90
C LEU A 94 -6.48 8.50 6.12
N PHE A 95 -7.28 7.48 6.41
CA PHE A 95 -6.79 6.11 6.43
C PHE A 95 -6.65 5.62 4.98
N CYS A 96 -5.44 5.23 4.57
CA CYS A 96 -5.23 4.45 3.36
C CYS A 96 -5.74 3.03 3.64
N ASP A 97 -6.76 2.58 2.91
CA ASP A 97 -7.31 1.23 3.07
C ASP A 97 -6.49 0.17 2.33
N GLY A 98 -5.45 0.58 1.58
CA GLY A 98 -4.60 -0.31 0.80
C GLY A 98 -5.30 -0.92 -0.43
N LEU A 99 -6.58 -0.59 -0.67
CA LEU A 99 -7.36 -1.07 -1.82
C LEU A 99 -7.38 -0.05 -2.97
N GLY A 100 -6.70 1.09 -2.81
CA GLY A 100 -6.66 2.16 -3.80
C GLY A 100 -7.94 2.98 -3.87
N ALA A 101 -8.93 2.76 -2.99
CA ALA A 101 -10.10 3.64 -2.89
C ALA A 101 -9.70 5.05 -2.44
N CYS A 102 -8.61 5.15 -1.66
CA CYS A 102 -8.00 6.40 -1.26
C CYS A 102 -7.19 7.10 -2.36
N ILE A 103 -6.95 6.48 -3.54
CA ILE A 103 -6.22 7.12 -4.65
C ILE A 103 -7.09 8.18 -5.35
N GLY A 104 -8.40 7.94 -5.49
CA GLY A 104 -9.32 8.92 -6.09
C GLY A 104 -9.60 10.14 -5.20
N THR A 105 -9.37 10.02 -3.89
CA THR A 105 -9.41 11.10 -2.90
C THR A 105 -8.01 11.47 -2.40
N CYS A 106 -6.95 10.97 -3.05
CA CYS A 106 -5.60 11.41 -2.79
C CYS A 106 -5.44 12.81 -3.43
N PRO A 107 -4.83 13.78 -2.73
CA PRO A 107 -4.57 15.10 -3.32
C PRO A 107 -3.94 14.98 -4.70
N GLU A 108 -4.54 15.60 -5.72
CA GLU A 108 -3.93 15.67 -7.05
C GLU A 108 -2.51 16.26 -6.92
N GLY A 109 -1.51 15.53 -7.41
CA GLY A 109 -0.10 15.92 -7.28
C GLY A 109 0.60 15.49 -5.97
N ALA A 110 -0.05 14.72 -5.09
CA ALA A 110 0.61 14.14 -3.91
C ALA A 110 1.59 13.00 -4.25
N ILE A 111 1.41 12.35 -5.41
CA ILE A 111 2.25 11.24 -5.88
C ILE A 111 2.77 11.58 -7.28
N SER A 112 4.07 11.50 -7.47
CA SER A 112 4.74 11.53 -8.77
C SER A 112 5.50 10.23 -8.97
N VAL A 113 5.40 9.64 -10.17
CA VAL A 113 6.16 8.43 -10.53
C VAL A 113 7.47 8.89 -11.15
N ILE A 114 8.59 8.49 -10.54
CA ILE A 114 9.93 8.76 -11.05
C ILE A 114 10.53 7.42 -11.44
N GLU A 115 10.81 7.22 -12.73
CA GLU A 115 11.57 6.05 -13.20
C GLU A 115 13.05 6.25 -12.91
N ARG A 116 13.69 5.26 -12.30
CA ARG A 116 15.15 5.22 -12.10
C ARG A 116 15.66 3.86 -12.54
N GLU A 117 16.88 3.83 -13.11
CA GLU A 117 17.55 2.57 -13.44
C GLU A 117 17.81 1.76 -12.16
N ALA A 118 17.57 0.46 -12.24
CA ALA A 118 17.51 -0.47 -11.11
C ALA A 118 18.85 -1.11 -10.77
#